data_AF-A0ABD5B815-F1
#
_entry.id   AF-A0ABD5B815-F1
#
_cell.length_a   1.000
_cell.length_b   1.000
_cell.length_c   1.000
_cell.angle_alpha   90.00
_cell.angle_beta   90.00
_cell.angle_gamma   90.00
#
_symmetry.space_group_name_H-M   'P 1'
#
loop_
_entity.id
_entity.type
_entity.pdbx_description
1 polymer ?
#
loop_
_entity_poly.entity_id
_entity_poly.type
_entity_poly.pdbx_seq_one_letter_code
_entity_poly.pdbx_strand_id
1 'polypeptide(L)'
;MKVIRLILTLLHLVLFFALAAMLLNSFIPPKVFKWFNFVPLVFPPLIIAYVVLTIVWIATWKKRAIFFLIGLLFFFNPIRRWVNYSPGSSSGNLKIVTYNIHGGQDLPALKSFLEDEAPDVIFFQEKGYHNKESLSIPGFKHAVEEQVVAIYSKYPVKNQGEIIKDGSNGHSLYADISINGKTIRFINVYLEPFYLKKDMLRPTGDNKINEEKAKILGSRMAESFRIHQDQVAAVREFVQNSPYPVILGGDFNSVPSSYEYYHLSKNLNDAFMDAGSGSATSFHDYKFPIRIDYLFSSPAIKATSYTVDRELKISDHFPVISSFKVK
;
A
#
# COMPACT_ATOMS: atom_id res chain seq x y z
N MET A 1 -34.38 -27.72 6.47
CA MET A 1 -32.93 -27.89 6.17
C MET A 1 -32.50 -27.71 4.70
N LYS A 2 -33.31 -28.03 3.67
CA LYS A 2 -32.90 -27.83 2.25
C LYS A 2 -32.82 -26.34 1.86
N VAL A 3 -33.81 -25.55 2.27
CA VAL A 3 -33.88 -24.10 2.00
C VAL A 3 -32.69 -23.33 2.60
N ILE A 4 -32.40 -23.53 3.90
CA ILE A 4 -31.22 -22.92 4.56
C ILE A 4 -29.93 -23.25 3.81
N ARG A 5 -29.77 -24.50 3.39
CA ARG A 5 -28.60 -24.95 2.62
C ARG A 5 -28.48 -24.28 1.25
N LEU A 6 -29.61 -24.00 0.60
CA LEU A 6 -29.64 -23.25 -0.65
C LEU A 6 -29.22 -21.81 -0.41
N ILE A 7 -29.82 -21.13 0.57
CA ILE A 7 -29.51 -19.74 0.95
C ILE A 7 -28.01 -19.57 1.23
N LEU A 8 -27.43 -20.43 2.07
CA LEU A 8 -26.00 -20.37 2.40
C LEU A 8 -25.11 -20.63 1.17
N THR A 9 -25.57 -21.42 0.20
CA THR A 9 -24.80 -21.65 -1.04
C THR A 9 -24.84 -20.42 -1.94
N LEU A 10 -26.03 -19.81 -2.09
CA LEU A 10 -26.17 -18.57 -2.84
C LEU A 10 -25.33 -17.46 -2.22
N LEU A 11 -25.37 -17.31 -0.89
CA LEU A 11 -24.50 -16.37 -0.17
C LEU A 11 -23.02 -16.63 -0.45
N HIS A 12 -22.58 -17.89 -0.40
CA HIS A 12 -21.19 -18.24 -0.65
C HIS A 12 -20.75 -17.98 -2.10
N LEU A 13 -21.64 -18.19 -3.07
CA LEU A 13 -21.42 -17.81 -4.47
C LEU A 13 -21.33 -16.29 -4.63
N VAL A 14 -22.21 -15.53 -3.96
CA VAL A 14 -22.12 -14.05 -3.96
C VAL A 14 -20.78 -13.59 -3.40
N LEU A 15 -20.31 -14.18 -2.30
CA LEU A 15 -18.97 -13.89 -1.75
C LEU A 15 -17.87 -14.24 -2.75
N PHE A 16 -17.95 -15.40 -3.41
CA PHE A 16 -16.99 -15.81 -4.45
C PHE A 16 -16.91 -14.76 -5.56
N PHE A 17 -18.05 -14.37 -6.14
CA PHE A 17 -18.09 -13.42 -7.25
C PHE A 17 -17.72 -12.00 -6.82
N ALA A 18 -18.08 -11.57 -5.61
CA ALA A 18 -17.62 -10.30 -5.06
C ALA A 18 -16.10 -10.28 -4.93
N LEU A 19 -15.50 -11.31 -4.32
CA LEU A 19 -14.04 -11.44 -4.21
C LEU A 19 -13.35 -11.56 -5.58
N ALA A 20 -13.95 -12.26 -6.53
CA ALA A 20 -13.43 -12.36 -7.89
C ALA A 20 -13.51 -11.02 -8.65
N ALA A 21 -14.54 -10.22 -8.43
CA ALA A 21 -14.69 -8.90 -9.04
C ALA A 21 -13.54 -7.94 -8.67
N MET A 22 -12.95 -8.09 -7.48
CA MET A 22 -11.74 -7.37 -7.08
C MET A 22 -10.57 -7.58 -8.06
N LEU A 23 -10.43 -8.78 -8.63
CA LEU A 23 -9.34 -9.10 -9.55
C LEU A 23 -9.45 -8.31 -10.85
N LEU A 24 -10.65 -7.81 -11.18
CA LEU A 24 -10.88 -6.98 -12.36
C LEU A 24 -10.20 -5.61 -12.25
N ASN A 25 -9.78 -5.16 -11.06
CA ASN A 25 -8.96 -3.95 -10.91
C ASN A 25 -7.62 -4.02 -11.68
N SER A 26 -7.16 -5.22 -12.08
CA SER A 26 -5.98 -5.37 -12.93
C SER A 26 -6.21 -5.04 -14.41
N PHE A 27 -7.47 -4.87 -14.82
CA PHE A 27 -7.88 -4.65 -16.21
C PHE A 27 -8.81 -3.45 -16.38
N ILE A 28 -9.71 -3.22 -15.42
CA ILE A 28 -10.79 -2.24 -15.52
C ILE A 28 -10.42 -1.02 -14.67
N PRO A 29 -10.15 0.14 -15.31
CA PRO A 29 -9.70 1.31 -14.61
C PRO A 29 -10.86 2.08 -13.93
N PRO A 30 -10.57 2.86 -12.87
CA PRO A 30 -11.59 3.58 -12.10
C PRO A 30 -12.52 4.49 -12.92
N LYS A 31 -12.01 5.17 -13.96
CA LYS A 31 -12.80 6.03 -14.84
C LYS A 31 -13.82 5.26 -15.67
N VAL A 32 -13.61 3.97 -15.91
CA VAL A 32 -14.58 3.07 -16.58
C VAL A 32 -15.56 2.51 -15.56
N PHE A 33 -15.07 1.89 -14.48
CA PHE A 33 -15.93 1.33 -13.45
C PHE A 33 -15.29 1.38 -12.05
N LYS A 34 -15.52 2.49 -11.35
CA LYS A 34 -14.98 2.77 -10.02
C LYS A 34 -15.35 1.80 -8.90
N TRP A 35 -16.47 1.07 -9.03
CA TRP A 35 -16.98 0.22 -7.95
C TRP A 35 -16.06 -0.95 -7.62
N PHE A 36 -15.19 -1.39 -8.54
CA PHE A 36 -14.21 -2.44 -8.25
C PHE A 36 -13.16 -2.03 -7.22
N ASN A 37 -12.80 -0.74 -7.10
CA ASN A 37 -11.83 -0.28 -6.10
C ASN A 37 -12.39 -0.24 -4.67
N PHE A 38 -13.71 -0.32 -4.50
CA PHE A 38 -14.32 -0.47 -3.18
C PHE A 38 -14.18 -1.89 -2.63
N VAL A 39 -14.14 -2.91 -3.50
CA VAL A 39 -14.08 -4.31 -3.07
C VAL A 39 -12.81 -4.65 -2.28
N PRO A 40 -11.58 -4.24 -2.70
CA PRO A 40 -10.36 -4.41 -1.93
C PRO A 40 -10.46 -3.89 -0.49
N LEU A 41 -11.14 -2.76 -0.25
CA LEU A 41 -11.25 -2.15 1.10
C LEU A 41 -11.96 -3.07 2.09
N VAL A 42 -12.94 -3.84 1.60
CA VAL A 42 -13.72 -4.80 2.39
C VAL A 42 -13.25 -6.23 2.18
N PHE A 43 -12.09 -6.45 1.54
CA PHE A 43 -11.58 -7.79 1.28
C PHE A 43 -11.41 -8.64 2.56
N PRO A 44 -10.79 -8.16 3.66
CA PRO A 44 -10.59 -8.98 4.86
C PRO A 44 -11.88 -9.58 5.43
N PRO A 45 -12.97 -8.81 5.70
CA PRO A 45 -14.20 -9.42 6.19
C PRO A 45 -14.87 -10.34 5.15
N LEU A 46 -14.79 -10.04 3.85
CA LEU A 46 -15.36 -10.90 2.80
C LEU A 46 -14.66 -12.26 2.72
N ILE A 47 -13.33 -12.29 2.76
CA ILE A 47 -12.59 -13.56 2.70
C ILE A 47 -12.75 -14.37 3.99
N ILE A 48 -12.85 -13.72 5.16
CA ILE A 48 -13.17 -14.39 6.41
C ILE A 48 -14.54 -15.07 6.33
N ALA A 49 -15.57 -14.35 5.87
CA ALA A 49 -16.91 -14.92 5.70
C ALA A 49 -16.91 -16.11 4.73
N TYR A 50 -16.15 -16.00 3.63
CA TYR A 50 -15.96 -17.07 2.65
C TYR A 50 -15.30 -18.32 3.30
N VAL A 51 -14.23 -18.13 4.07
CA VAL A 51 -13.54 -19.22 4.78
C VAL A 51 -14.47 -19.88 5.80
N VAL A 52 -15.21 -19.08 6.59
CA VAL A 52 -16.16 -19.60 7.59
C VAL A 52 -17.24 -20.47 6.93
N LEU A 53 -17.84 -20.00 5.82
CA LEU A 53 -18.83 -20.80 5.09
C LEU A 53 -18.19 -22.07 4.50
N THR A 54 -16.95 -22.01 4.02
CA THR A 54 -16.20 -23.18 3.56
C THR A 54 -16.04 -24.21 4.68
N ILE A 55 -15.65 -23.78 5.89
CA ILE A 55 -15.53 -24.64 7.07
C ILE A 55 -16.88 -25.26 7.44
N VAL A 56 -17.98 -24.50 7.40
CA VAL A 56 -19.34 -25.04 7.63
C VAL A 56 -19.67 -26.17 6.65
N TRP A 57 -19.29 -26.05 5.37
CA TRP A 57 -19.51 -27.12 4.39
C TRP A 57 -18.67 -28.37 4.65
N ILE A 58 -17.42 -28.19 5.10
CA ILE A 58 -16.52 -29.28 5.48
C ILE A 58 -17.10 -30.01 6.71
N ALA A 59 -17.42 -29.27 7.78
CA ALA A 59 -17.96 -29.82 9.02
C ALA A 59 -19.31 -30.54 8.81
N THR A 60 -20.09 -30.11 7.82
CA THR A 60 -21.38 -30.75 7.47
C THR A 60 -21.26 -31.80 6.35
N TRP A 61 -20.04 -32.18 5.97
CA TRP A 61 -19.74 -33.21 4.96
C TRP A 61 -20.45 -32.99 3.63
N LYS A 62 -20.49 -31.75 3.13
CA LYS A 62 -21.14 -31.42 1.85
C LYS A 62 -20.11 -31.39 0.74
N LYS A 63 -20.40 -32.11 -0.36
CA LYS A 63 -19.55 -32.17 -1.56
C LYS A 63 -19.20 -30.79 -2.14
N ARG A 64 -20.09 -29.78 -2.00
CA ARG A 64 -19.81 -28.38 -2.39
C ARG A 64 -18.65 -27.73 -1.64
N ALA A 65 -18.21 -28.29 -0.51
CA ALA A 65 -16.99 -27.85 0.17
C ALA A 65 -15.79 -27.90 -0.77
N ILE A 66 -15.69 -28.92 -1.63
CA ILE A 66 -14.60 -29.08 -2.60
C ILE A 66 -14.57 -27.90 -3.58
N PHE A 67 -15.73 -27.51 -4.12
CA PHE A 67 -15.83 -26.36 -5.01
C PHE A 67 -15.32 -25.08 -4.37
N PHE A 68 -15.77 -24.77 -3.14
CA PHE A 68 -15.35 -23.54 -2.46
C PHE A 68 -13.92 -23.58 -1.94
N LEU A 69 -13.40 -24.77 -1.60
CA LEU A 69 -12.00 -24.97 -1.25
C LEU A 69 -11.08 -24.73 -2.45
N ILE A 70 -11.44 -25.24 -3.64
CA ILE A 70 -10.74 -24.90 -4.90
C ILE A 70 -10.85 -23.39 -5.16
N GLY A 71 -12.01 -22.80 -4.87
CA GLY A 71 -12.22 -21.35 -4.92
C GLY A 71 -11.21 -20.54 -4.09
N LEU A 72 -10.78 -21.03 -2.92
CA LEU A 72 -9.76 -20.35 -2.10
C LEU A 72 -8.40 -20.22 -2.82
N LEU A 73 -8.07 -21.16 -3.72
CA LEU A 73 -6.81 -21.11 -4.45
C LEU A 73 -6.73 -19.87 -5.36
N PHE A 74 -7.86 -19.42 -5.91
CA PHE A 74 -7.93 -18.16 -6.68
C PHE A 74 -7.61 -16.93 -5.84
N PHE A 75 -7.82 -17.01 -4.52
CA PHE A 75 -7.59 -15.90 -3.59
C PHE A 75 -6.29 -16.04 -2.80
N PHE A 76 -5.45 -17.05 -3.08
CA PHE A 76 -4.20 -17.28 -2.37
C PHE A 76 -3.27 -16.06 -2.38
N ASN A 77 -3.00 -15.50 -3.57
CA ASN A 77 -2.17 -14.29 -3.67
C ASN A 77 -2.84 -13.05 -3.04
N PRO A 78 -4.13 -12.76 -3.30
CA PRO A 78 -4.84 -11.72 -2.58
C PRO A 78 -4.75 -11.83 -1.05
N ILE A 79 -4.92 -13.03 -0.48
CA ILE A 79 -4.73 -13.27 0.97
C ILE A 79 -3.30 -12.93 1.39
N ARG A 80 -2.30 -13.43 0.64
CA ARG A 80 -0.88 -13.19 0.93
C ARG A 80 -0.51 -11.72 0.95
N ARG A 81 -1.17 -10.88 0.13
CA ARG A 81 -0.90 -9.42 0.12
C ARG A 81 -1.29 -8.71 1.41
N TRP A 82 -2.17 -9.32 2.22
CA TRP A 82 -2.57 -8.84 3.54
C TRP A 82 -1.82 -9.53 4.68
N VAL A 83 -1.70 -10.86 4.60
CA VAL A 83 -1.00 -11.68 5.59
C VAL A 83 -0.07 -12.66 4.88
N ASN A 84 1.24 -12.52 5.07
CA ASN A 84 2.25 -13.32 4.39
C ASN A 84 3.16 -14.04 5.37
N TYR A 85 3.76 -15.13 4.92
CA TYR A 85 4.85 -15.82 5.60
C TYR A 85 5.88 -16.22 4.55
N SER A 86 6.76 -15.30 4.19
CA SER A 86 7.86 -15.54 3.27
C SER A 86 9.18 -15.36 4.02
N PRO A 87 9.97 -16.44 4.19
CA PRO A 87 11.21 -16.36 4.94
C PRO A 87 12.17 -15.39 4.24
N GLY A 88 12.63 -14.38 4.97
CA GLY A 88 13.66 -13.46 4.50
C GLY A 88 15.05 -14.12 4.41
N SER A 89 16.05 -13.32 4.07
CA SER A 89 17.47 -13.70 4.16
C SER A 89 18.27 -12.61 4.85
N SER A 90 19.42 -12.98 5.43
CA SER A 90 20.32 -12.03 6.10
C SER A 90 21.28 -11.29 5.14
N SER A 91 21.04 -11.36 3.83
CA SER A 91 22.03 -10.96 2.82
C SER A 91 21.90 -9.51 2.30
N GLY A 92 20.92 -8.75 2.79
CA GLY A 92 20.62 -7.39 2.35
C GLY A 92 21.78 -6.42 2.57
N ASN A 93 21.98 -5.49 1.64
CA ASN A 93 23.04 -4.48 1.66
C ASN A 93 22.55 -3.06 1.33
N LEU A 94 21.22 -2.88 1.28
CA LEU A 94 20.57 -1.59 1.09
C LEU A 94 19.29 -1.56 1.95
N LYS A 95 19.26 -0.79 3.03
CA LYS A 95 18.07 -0.65 3.90
C LYS A 95 17.28 0.61 3.54
N ILE A 96 15.98 0.46 3.32
CA ILE A 96 15.09 1.56 2.97
C ILE A 96 13.99 1.66 4.01
N VAL A 97 13.70 2.90 4.40
CA VAL A 97 12.52 3.25 5.21
C VAL A 97 11.59 4.09 4.35
N THR A 98 10.30 3.75 4.32
CA THR A 98 9.25 4.66 3.86
C THR A 98 8.31 4.97 5.00
N TYR A 99 7.99 6.25 5.18
CA TYR A 99 7.19 6.71 6.31
C TYR A 99 6.44 8.01 6.00
N ASN A 100 5.11 7.96 6.05
CA ASN A 100 4.29 9.16 6.16
C ASN A 100 4.42 9.69 7.59
N ILE A 101 4.98 10.90 7.75
CA ILE A 101 5.31 11.45 9.08
C ILE A 101 4.25 12.44 9.61
N HIS A 102 3.12 12.60 8.90
CA HIS A 102 1.97 13.41 9.30
C HIS A 102 2.33 14.80 9.85
N GLY A 103 3.19 15.53 9.13
CA GLY A 103 3.68 16.86 9.48
C GLY A 103 4.88 16.89 10.41
N GLY A 104 5.45 15.74 10.79
CA GLY A 104 6.66 15.66 11.62
C GLY A 104 6.41 16.07 13.07
N GLN A 105 5.32 15.59 13.69
CA GLN A 105 4.87 16.05 15.01
C GLN A 105 5.89 15.80 16.14
N ASP A 106 6.69 14.73 16.06
CA ASP A 106 7.74 14.39 17.04
C ASP A 106 9.08 14.10 16.33
N LEU A 107 9.78 15.16 15.94
CA LEU A 107 11.07 15.07 15.27
C LEU A 107 12.18 14.40 16.10
N PRO A 108 12.30 14.62 17.43
CA PRO A 108 13.27 13.90 18.25
C PRO A 108 13.08 12.38 18.22
N ALA A 109 11.84 11.89 18.40
CA ALA A 109 11.55 10.46 18.33
C ALA A 109 11.82 9.89 16.93
N LEU A 110 11.43 10.62 15.87
CA LEU A 110 11.75 10.26 14.49
C LEU A 110 13.26 10.11 14.28
N LYS A 111 14.07 11.05 14.78
CA LYS A 111 15.52 11.01 14.62
C LYS A 111 16.14 9.83 15.39
N SER A 112 15.71 9.58 16.63
CA SER A 112 16.16 8.41 17.40
C SER A 112 15.85 7.11 16.67
N PHE A 113 14.62 6.97 16.16
CA PHE A 113 14.23 5.80 15.36
C PHE A 113 15.13 5.61 14.13
N LEU A 114 15.44 6.68 13.39
CA LEU A 114 16.31 6.59 12.21
C LEU A 114 17.77 6.31 12.55
N GLU A 115 18.24 6.76 13.71
CA GLU A 115 19.58 6.43 14.23
C GLU A 115 19.67 4.93 14.58
N ASP A 116 18.65 4.39 15.26
CA ASP A 116 18.58 2.98 15.62
C ASP A 116 18.40 2.07 14.39
N GLU A 117 17.51 2.44 13.47
CA GLU A 117 17.29 1.68 12.24
C GLU A 117 18.43 1.83 11.22
N ALA A 118 19.16 2.95 11.25
CA ALA A 118 20.28 3.26 10.36
C ALA A 118 20.01 3.02 8.86
N PRO A 119 18.89 3.49 8.26
CA PRO A 119 18.59 3.27 6.85
C PRO A 119 19.60 3.94 5.91
N ASP A 120 19.66 3.46 4.67
CA ASP A 120 20.50 3.98 3.60
C ASP A 120 19.80 5.05 2.75
N VAL A 121 18.49 4.84 2.53
CA VAL A 121 17.60 5.73 1.79
C VAL A 121 16.28 5.82 2.56
N ILE A 122 15.71 7.03 2.65
CA ILE A 122 14.43 7.27 3.31
C ILE A 122 13.46 7.94 2.34
N PHE A 123 12.23 7.45 2.32
CA PHE A 123 11.09 8.10 1.68
C PHE A 123 10.20 8.69 2.76
N PHE A 124 10.02 10.02 2.75
CA PHE A 124 9.02 10.68 3.60
C PHE A 124 7.84 11.16 2.79
N GLN A 125 6.65 11.04 3.38
CA GLN A 125 5.40 11.64 2.91
C GLN A 125 4.83 12.52 4.04
N GLU A 126 3.98 13.48 3.68
CA GLU A 126 3.47 14.54 4.57
C GLU A 126 4.56 15.19 5.45
N LYS A 127 5.75 15.47 4.93
CA LYS A 127 6.84 16.01 5.75
C LYS A 127 6.56 17.41 6.36
N GLY A 128 5.55 18.11 5.84
CA GLY A 128 5.00 19.33 6.43
C GLY A 128 4.50 20.31 5.38
N TYR A 129 3.19 20.59 5.37
CA TYR A 129 2.61 21.68 4.56
C TYR A 129 3.02 23.09 5.07
N HIS A 130 3.45 23.19 6.33
CA HIS A 130 3.66 24.47 7.03
C HIS A 130 5.11 24.81 7.37
N ASN A 131 6.04 23.84 7.33
CA ASN A 131 7.47 24.09 7.51
C ASN A 131 8.16 24.05 6.15
N LYS A 132 8.47 25.23 5.61
CA LYS A 132 9.25 25.37 4.36
C LYS A 132 10.73 25.01 4.52
N GLU A 133 11.18 24.74 5.74
CA GLU A 133 12.56 24.37 6.02
C GLU A 133 12.78 22.87 5.75
N SER A 134 13.92 22.57 5.12
CA SER A 134 14.40 21.20 4.93
C SER A 134 14.55 20.50 6.27
N LEU A 135 14.01 19.29 6.39
CA LEU A 135 14.18 18.50 7.60
C LEU A 135 15.61 17.94 7.62
N SER A 136 16.46 18.45 8.51
CA SER A 136 17.83 17.94 8.64
C SER A 136 17.84 16.58 9.34
N ILE A 137 18.24 15.53 8.61
CA ILE A 137 18.39 14.16 9.09
C ILE A 137 19.89 13.83 9.21
N PRO A 138 20.41 13.60 10.43
CA PRO A 138 21.81 13.24 10.64
C PRO A 138 22.26 12.03 9.80
N GLY A 139 23.46 12.11 9.24
CA GLY A 139 24.06 11.03 8.43
C GLY A 139 23.62 10.99 6.97
N PHE A 140 22.60 11.75 6.57
CA PHE A 140 22.16 11.87 5.17
C PHE A 140 22.76 13.11 4.53
N LYS A 141 23.56 12.91 3.47
CA LYS A 141 24.29 13.98 2.78
C LYS A 141 23.53 14.57 1.59
N HIS A 142 22.51 13.87 1.14
CA HIS A 142 21.72 14.23 -0.03
C HIS A 142 20.23 14.15 0.30
N ALA A 143 19.47 15.14 -0.14
CA ALA A 143 18.03 15.19 -0.03
C ALA A 143 17.43 15.72 -1.34
N VAL A 144 16.38 15.05 -1.81
CA VAL A 144 15.50 15.53 -2.88
C VAL A 144 14.16 15.80 -2.23
N GLU A 145 13.73 17.05 -2.21
CA GLU A 145 12.57 17.47 -1.42
C GLU A 145 11.62 18.28 -2.29
N GLU A 146 10.33 18.02 -2.09
CA GLU A 146 9.23 18.88 -2.49
C GLU A 146 8.34 19.16 -1.28
N GLN A 147 7.28 19.93 -1.46
CA GLN A 147 6.44 20.44 -0.37
C GLN A 147 6.03 19.37 0.65
N VAL A 148 5.64 18.16 0.21
CA VAL A 148 5.13 17.12 1.11
C VAL A 148 5.87 15.78 1.03
N VAL A 149 6.70 15.57 0.00
CA VAL A 149 7.46 14.32 -0.19
C VAL A 149 8.96 14.60 -0.22
N ALA A 150 9.74 13.65 0.26
CA ALA A 150 11.21 13.73 0.21
C ALA A 150 11.87 12.37 0.04
N ILE A 151 13.05 12.38 -0.56
CA ILE A 151 13.98 11.26 -0.63
C ILE A 151 15.30 11.69 -0.01
N TYR A 152 15.69 11.06 1.09
CA TYR A 152 17.00 11.25 1.71
C TYR A 152 17.93 10.10 1.33
N SER A 153 19.19 10.39 1.01
CA SER A 153 20.19 9.38 0.70
C SER A 153 21.55 9.61 1.37
N LYS A 154 22.16 8.52 1.84
CA LYS A 154 23.59 8.48 2.20
C LYS A 154 24.50 8.50 0.97
N TYR A 155 23.98 8.20 -0.22
CA TYR A 155 24.72 8.03 -1.46
C TYR A 155 24.48 9.21 -2.43
N PRO A 156 25.41 9.48 -3.36
CA PRO A 156 25.27 10.60 -4.29
C PRO A 156 24.06 10.49 -5.22
N VAL A 157 23.25 11.56 -5.26
CA VAL A 157 22.16 11.75 -6.23
C VAL A 157 22.76 12.28 -7.54
N LYS A 158 22.46 11.63 -8.65
CA LYS A 158 22.94 11.98 -10.00
C LYS A 158 21.93 12.78 -10.81
N ASN A 159 20.65 12.47 -10.64
CA ASN A 159 19.55 13.14 -11.30
C ASN A 159 18.30 13.05 -10.42
N GLN A 160 17.39 14.00 -10.54
CA GLN A 160 16.19 14.08 -9.71
C GLN A 160 15.07 14.88 -10.40
N GLY A 161 13.85 14.75 -9.89
CA GLY A 161 12.74 15.61 -10.29
C GLY A 161 11.38 15.08 -9.86
N GLU A 162 10.35 15.86 -10.19
CA GLU A 162 8.95 15.53 -9.94
C GLU A 162 8.35 14.66 -11.06
N ILE A 163 7.44 13.75 -10.68
CA ILE A 163 6.64 12.94 -11.61
C ILE A 163 5.19 13.44 -11.63
N ILE A 164 4.54 13.53 -10.47
CA ILE A 164 3.18 14.05 -10.33
C ILE A 164 3.27 15.54 -10.03
N LYS A 165 2.76 16.36 -10.95
CA LYS A 165 2.78 17.83 -10.90
C LYS A 165 1.51 18.46 -11.49
N ASP A 166 0.40 17.75 -11.38
CA ASP A 166 -0.89 18.08 -11.99
C ASP A 166 -1.72 19.10 -11.18
N GLY A 167 -1.17 19.62 -10.08
CA GLY A 167 -1.86 20.54 -9.17
C GLY A 167 -2.83 19.86 -8.21
N SER A 168 -2.87 18.52 -8.20
CA SER A 168 -3.53 17.75 -7.14
C SER A 168 -2.69 17.77 -5.84
N ASN A 169 -3.19 17.11 -4.80
CA ASN A 169 -2.48 16.98 -3.52
C ASN A 169 -1.63 15.70 -3.46
N GLY A 170 -1.70 14.84 -4.48
CA GLY A 170 -0.75 13.77 -4.66
C GLY A 170 0.56 14.29 -5.24
N HIS A 171 1.67 13.74 -4.76
CA HIS A 171 3.02 14.12 -5.18
C HIS A 171 3.88 12.90 -5.42
N SER A 172 4.85 13.01 -6.32
CA SER A 172 5.85 11.96 -6.49
C SER A 172 7.17 12.55 -6.97
N LEU A 173 8.26 12.02 -6.39
CA LEU A 173 9.63 12.38 -6.71
C LEU A 173 10.41 11.16 -7.18
N TYR A 174 11.44 11.42 -7.98
CA TYR A 174 12.48 10.45 -8.21
C TYR A 174 13.87 10.99 -7.90
N ALA A 175 14.76 10.06 -7.57
CA ALA A 175 16.20 10.28 -7.46
C ALA A 175 16.93 9.11 -8.10
N ASP A 176 17.80 9.39 -9.06
CA ASP A 176 18.77 8.43 -9.60
C ASP A 176 20.00 8.45 -8.69
N ILE A 177 20.19 7.39 -7.90
CA ILE A 177 21.19 7.33 -6.82
C ILE A 177 22.29 6.34 -7.19
N SER A 178 23.55 6.76 -7.05
CA SER A 178 24.72 5.95 -7.34
C SER A 178 25.17 5.13 -6.12
N ILE A 179 24.88 3.83 -6.13
CA ILE A 179 25.19 2.88 -5.06
C ILE A 179 26.21 1.86 -5.58
N ASN A 180 27.39 1.80 -4.98
CA ASN A 180 28.48 0.89 -5.37
C ASN A 180 28.81 0.91 -6.89
N GLY A 181 28.81 2.11 -7.49
CA GLY A 181 29.10 2.31 -8.91
C GLY A 181 27.95 2.00 -9.88
N LYS A 182 26.77 1.62 -9.37
CA LYS A 182 25.55 1.41 -10.18
C LYS A 182 24.50 2.46 -9.85
N THR A 183 23.79 2.93 -10.86
CA THR A 183 22.65 3.83 -10.68
C THR A 183 21.38 3.02 -10.48
N ILE A 184 20.64 3.34 -9.42
CA ILE A 184 19.29 2.83 -9.15
C ILE A 184 18.35 4.02 -9.08
N ARG A 185 17.18 3.90 -9.70
CA ARG A 185 16.14 4.91 -9.63
C ARG A 185 15.23 4.64 -8.44
N PHE A 186 15.16 5.60 -7.53
CA PHE A 186 14.26 5.58 -6.39
C PHE A 186 13.08 6.49 -6.69
N ILE A 187 11.87 6.00 -6.49
CA ILE A 187 10.64 6.76 -6.72
C ILE A 187 9.83 6.73 -5.42
N ASN A 188 9.58 7.92 -4.87
CA ASN A 188 8.70 8.13 -3.73
C ASN A 188 7.34 8.61 -4.23
N VAL A 189 6.26 7.98 -3.75
CA VAL A 189 4.88 8.28 -4.10
C VAL A 189 4.08 8.67 -2.86
N TYR A 190 3.28 9.70 -2.99
CA TYR A 190 2.17 10.04 -2.12
C TYR A 190 0.95 10.27 -3.02
N LEU A 191 0.07 9.28 -3.16
CA LEU A 191 -1.13 9.43 -4.02
C LEU A 191 -2.18 10.31 -3.33
N GLU A 192 -3.11 10.86 -4.11
CA GLU A 192 -4.17 11.77 -3.63
C GLU A 192 -4.88 11.22 -2.37
N PRO A 193 -4.78 11.90 -1.23
CA PRO A 193 -5.45 11.43 -0.02
C PRO A 193 -6.97 11.52 -0.16
N PHE A 194 -7.69 10.61 0.48
CA PHE A 194 -9.16 10.59 0.43
C PHE A 194 -9.85 11.69 1.27
N TYR A 195 -9.10 12.44 2.08
CA TYR A 195 -9.62 13.46 3.01
C TYR A 195 -10.78 12.96 3.89
N LEU A 196 -10.63 11.76 4.42
CA LEU A 196 -11.66 11.14 5.28
C LEU A 196 -11.50 11.67 6.70
N LYS A 197 -12.50 12.44 7.15
CA LYS A 197 -12.57 12.86 8.55
C LYS A 197 -13.18 11.74 9.39
N LYS A 198 -12.68 11.55 10.62
CA LYS A 198 -13.14 10.48 11.54
C LYS A 198 -14.65 10.48 11.78
N ASP A 199 -15.28 11.65 11.82
CA ASP A 199 -16.72 11.83 12.00
C ASP A 199 -17.54 11.27 10.83
N MET A 200 -16.97 11.17 9.62
CA MET A 200 -17.62 10.55 8.45
C MET A 200 -17.72 9.03 8.58
N LEU A 201 -16.79 8.41 9.32
CA LEU A 201 -16.74 6.95 9.50
C LEU A 201 -17.47 6.48 10.76
N ARG A 202 -17.73 7.36 11.72
CA ARG A 202 -18.42 7.02 12.97
C ARG A 202 -19.94 6.97 12.75
N PRO A 203 -20.58 5.80 12.92
CA PRO A 203 -22.03 5.70 12.81
C PRO A 203 -22.71 6.47 13.95
N THR A 204 -23.86 7.05 13.65
CA THR A 204 -24.76 7.68 14.61
C THR A 204 -25.96 6.77 14.88
N GLY A 205 -26.81 7.13 15.85
CA GLY A 205 -28.08 6.42 16.09
C GLY A 205 -29.14 6.64 15.01
N ASP A 206 -28.87 7.49 14.01
CA ASP A 206 -29.82 7.84 12.95
C ASP A 206 -29.39 7.22 11.61
N ASN A 207 -30.22 6.32 11.08
CA ASN A 207 -29.97 5.64 9.81
C ASN A 207 -29.90 6.57 8.61
N LYS A 208 -30.68 7.66 8.58
CA LYS A 208 -30.66 8.61 7.46
C LYS A 208 -29.34 9.37 7.42
N ILE A 209 -28.86 9.82 8.59
CA ILE A 209 -27.56 10.46 8.71
C ILE A 209 -26.45 9.50 8.28
N ASN A 210 -26.52 8.23 8.69
CA ASN A 210 -25.54 7.22 8.30
C ASN A 210 -25.54 6.97 6.78
N GLU A 211 -26.71 6.91 6.15
CA GLU A 211 -26.83 6.75 4.69
C GLU A 211 -26.22 7.96 3.94
N GLU A 212 -26.49 9.17 4.41
CA GLU A 212 -25.93 10.40 3.82
C GLU A 212 -24.41 10.43 3.95
N LYS A 213 -23.88 10.14 5.15
CA LYS A 213 -22.43 10.00 5.37
C LYS A 213 -21.81 8.97 4.43
N ALA A 214 -22.44 7.80 4.27
CA ALA A 214 -21.96 6.76 3.38
C ALA A 214 -21.97 7.19 1.90
N LYS A 215 -22.98 7.94 1.46
CA LYS A 215 -23.03 8.52 0.11
C LYS A 215 -21.92 9.53 -0.13
N ILE A 216 -21.69 10.45 0.81
CA ILE A 216 -20.62 11.46 0.73
C ILE A 216 -19.25 10.78 0.72
N LEU A 217 -19.05 9.80 1.60
CA LEU A 217 -17.83 8.99 1.65
C LEU A 217 -17.58 8.29 0.31
N GLY A 218 -18.60 7.58 -0.18
CA GLY A 218 -18.52 6.86 -1.46
C GLY A 218 -18.26 7.79 -2.65
N SER A 219 -18.83 9.00 -2.68
CA SER A 219 -18.60 9.95 -3.77
C SER A 219 -17.18 10.53 -3.73
N ARG A 220 -16.64 10.85 -2.56
CA ARG A 220 -15.26 11.32 -2.40
C ARG A 220 -14.25 10.26 -2.81
N MET A 221 -14.40 9.03 -2.30
CA MET A 221 -13.52 7.93 -2.66
C MET A 221 -13.56 7.62 -4.15
N ALA A 222 -14.77 7.64 -4.73
CA ALA A 222 -14.95 7.50 -6.16
C ALA A 222 -14.19 8.53 -6.99
N GLU A 223 -14.11 9.78 -6.53
CA GLU A 223 -13.38 10.84 -7.22
C GLU A 223 -11.87 10.68 -7.05
N SER A 224 -11.39 10.42 -5.84
CA SER A 224 -9.97 10.11 -5.59
C SER A 224 -9.50 8.92 -6.42
N PHE A 225 -10.30 7.86 -6.59
CA PHE A 225 -9.94 6.75 -7.48
C PHE A 225 -9.77 7.20 -8.94
N ARG A 226 -10.53 8.19 -9.42
CA ARG A 226 -10.37 8.72 -10.79
C ARG A 226 -9.09 9.54 -10.92
N ILE A 227 -8.75 10.33 -9.91
CA ILE A 227 -7.48 11.08 -9.83
C ILE A 227 -6.30 10.11 -9.79
N HIS A 228 -6.36 9.09 -8.94
CA HIS A 228 -5.36 8.04 -8.85
C HIS A 228 -5.08 7.38 -10.19
N GLN A 229 -6.09 7.20 -11.05
CA GLN A 229 -5.87 6.62 -12.38
C GLN A 229 -4.82 7.41 -13.19
N ASP A 230 -4.86 8.74 -13.14
CA ASP A 230 -3.94 9.61 -13.89
C ASP A 230 -2.57 9.63 -13.24
N GLN A 231 -2.52 9.76 -11.90
CA GLN A 231 -1.27 9.70 -11.13
C GLN A 231 -0.54 8.36 -11.32
N VAL A 232 -1.27 7.24 -11.27
CA VAL A 232 -0.74 5.89 -11.52
C VAL A 232 -0.23 5.77 -12.95
N ALA A 233 -0.92 6.35 -13.94
CA ALA A 233 -0.45 6.31 -15.32
C ALA A 233 0.90 7.03 -15.47
N ALA A 234 1.05 8.23 -14.90
CA ALA A 234 2.29 9.00 -14.94
C ALA A 234 3.45 8.26 -14.27
N VAL A 235 3.25 7.76 -13.03
CA VAL A 235 4.29 7.01 -12.32
C VAL A 235 4.65 5.72 -13.04
N ARG A 236 3.65 4.98 -13.56
CA ARG A 236 3.91 3.74 -14.30
C ARG A 236 4.69 3.97 -15.58
N GLU A 237 4.34 5.00 -16.36
CA GLU A 237 5.10 5.37 -17.56
C GLU A 237 6.55 5.69 -17.20
N PHE A 238 6.78 6.43 -16.12
CA PHE A 238 8.11 6.78 -15.64
C PHE A 238 8.94 5.55 -15.20
N VAL A 239 8.30 4.59 -14.52
CA VAL A 239 8.90 3.29 -14.16
C VAL A 239 9.29 2.51 -15.42
N GLN A 240 8.39 2.43 -16.41
CA GLN A 240 8.59 1.65 -17.63
C GLN A 240 9.69 2.21 -18.52
N ASN A 241 9.84 3.53 -18.56
CA ASN A 241 10.86 4.22 -19.34
C ASN A 241 12.20 4.40 -18.60
N SER A 242 12.32 3.86 -17.37
CA SER A 242 13.56 3.94 -16.61
C SER A 242 14.69 3.14 -17.27
N PRO A 243 15.86 3.75 -17.53
CA PRO A 243 17.05 3.01 -18.00
C PRO A 243 17.75 2.24 -16.86
N TYR A 244 17.33 2.44 -15.62
CA TYR A 244 17.91 1.86 -14.42
C TYR A 244 16.93 0.94 -13.70
N PRO A 245 17.42 -0.05 -12.92
CA PRO A 245 16.59 -0.74 -11.94
C PRO A 245 15.88 0.25 -11.03
N VAL A 246 14.61 -0.01 -10.75
CA VAL A 246 13.73 0.87 -9.96
C VAL A 246 13.46 0.27 -8.58
N ILE A 247 13.46 1.13 -7.57
CA ILE A 247 12.77 0.92 -6.29
C ILE A 247 11.68 1.99 -6.19
N LEU A 248 10.44 1.54 -6.06
CA LEU A 248 9.24 2.38 -6.01
C LEU A 248 8.56 2.16 -4.67
N GLY A 249 8.26 3.23 -3.93
CA GLY A 249 7.55 3.09 -2.66
C GLY A 249 6.96 4.39 -2.17
N GLY A 250 6.38 4.34 -0.98
CA GLY A 250 5.68 5.47 -0.39
C GLY A 250 4.28 5.10 0.10
N ASP A 251 3.47 6.12 0.32
CA ASP A 251 2.07 6.02 0.71
C ASP A 251 1.20 6.09 -0.54
N PHE A 252 0.56 4.97 -0.86
CA PHE A 252 -0.23 4.83 -2.07
C PHE A 252 -1.69 5.18 -1.83
N ASN A 253 -2.09 5.54 -0.61
CA ASN A 253 -3.47 5.75 -0.23
C ASN A 253 -4.40 4.66 -0.79
N SER A 254 -3.95 3.41 -0.85
CA SER A 254 -4.69 2.34 -1.52
C SER A 254 -4.29 0.97 -0.98
N VAL A 255 -5.29 0.10 -0.83
CA VAL A 255 -5.12 -1.21 -0.22
C VAL A 255 -4.71 -2.27 -1.24
N PRO A 256 -4.20 -3.44 -0.82
CA PRO A 256 -3.73 -4.42 -1.78
C PRO A 256 -4.85 -4.92 -2.70
N SER A 257 -4.48 -5.19 -3.95
CA SER A 257 -5.42 -5.58 -5.03
C SER A 257 -6.36 -4.46 -5.51
N SER A 258 -6.11 -3.20 -5.16
CA SER A 258 -6.69 -2.05 -5.86
C SER A 258 -6.07 -1.85 -7.24
N TYR A 259 -6.65 -0.95 -8.03
CA TYR A 259 -6.11 -0.55 -9.34
C TYR A 259 -4.68 -0.01 -9.22
N GLU A 260 -4.44 0.86 -8.23
CA GLU A 260 -3.13 1.45 -7.93
C GLU A 260 -2.10 0.36 -7.66
N TYR A 261 -2.43 -0.61 -6.78
CA TYR A 261 -1.55 -1.72 -6.47
C TYR A 261 -1.21 -2.53 -7.74
N TYR A 262 -2.21 -2.95 -8.52
CA TYR A 262 -1.96 -3.79 -9.70
C TYR A 262 -1.12 -3.09 -10.78
N HIS A 263 -1.31 -1.79 -10.96
CA HIS A 263 -0.68 -1.05 -12.04
C HIS A 263 0.70 -0.52 -11.67
N LEU A 264 0.92 -0.08 -10.43
CA LEU A 264 2.22 0.40 -9.95
C LEU A 264 3.18 -0.74 -9.60
N SER A 265 2.67 -1.89 -9.12
CA SER A 265 3.52 -3.07 -8.90
C SER A 265 3.81 -3.87 -10.17
N LYS A 266 3.23 -3.49 -11.32
CA LYS A 266 3.38 -4.28 -12.55
C LYS A 266 4.84 -4.39 -12.97
N ASN A 267 5.33 -5.62 -13.13
CA ASN A 267 6.72 -5.98 -13.41
C ASN A 267 7.73 -5.62 -12.30
N LEU A 268 7.25 -5.28 -11.10
CA LEU A 268 8.04 -5.14 -9.89
C LEU A 268 7.67 -6.26 -8.91
N ASN A 269 8.55 -6.52 -7.95
CA ASN A 269 8.27 -7.41 -6.82
C ASN A 269 7.84 -6.58 -5.62
N ASP A 270 6.81 -7.04 -4.92
CA ASP A 270 6.38 -6.49 -3.63
C ASP A 270 7.29 -7.02 -2.52
N ALA A 271 8.00 -6.12 -1.84
CA ALA A 271 8.95 -6.49 -0.78
C ALA A 271 8.28 -7.27 0.36
N PHE A 272 7.01 -6.99 0.67
CA PHE A 272 6.24 -7.77 1.65
C PHE A 272 5.95 -9.18 1.15
N MET A 273 5.64 -9.34 -0.14
CA MET A 273 5.38 -10.65 -0.73
C MET A 273 6.65 -11.51 -0.79
N ASP A 274 7.81 -10.87 -0.97
CA ASP A 274 9.11 -11.54 -1.05
C ASP A 274 9.67 -11.90 0.35
N ALA A 275 9.54 -11.02 1.36
CA ALA A 275 10.25 -11.18 2.64
C ALA A 275 9.43 -10.79 3.89
N GLY A 276 8.11 -10.66 3.77
CA GLY A 276 7.21 -10.31 4.88
C GLY A 276 6.72 -11.50 5.69
N SER A 277 6.53 -11.27 6.98
CA SER A 277 5.95 -12.22 7.93
C SER A 277 4.85 -11.56 8.76
N GLY A 278 3.69 -12.20 8.86
CA GLY A 278 2.51 -11.67 9.54
C GLY A 278 1.73 -10.66 8.70
N SER A 279 1.19 -9.62 9.35
CA SER A 279 0.43 -8.54 8.70
C SER A 279 1.35 -7.38 8.32
N ALA A 280 1.09 -6.74 7.18
CA ALA A 280 1.75 -5.50 6.75
C ALA A 280 0.85 -4.26 6.85
N THR A 281 -0.17 -4.28 7.72
CA THR A 281 -0.96 -3.06 7.98
C THR A 281 -0.07 -1.96 8.55
N SER A 282 -0.07 -0.82 7.86
CA SER A 282 0.79 0.35 8.11
C SER A 282 -0.01 1.57 8.59
N PHE A 283 -1.30 1.68 8.24
CA PHE A 283 -2.17 2.75 8.72
C PHE A 283 -3.07 2.26 9.85
N HIS A 284 -3.12 2.98 10.98
CA HIS A 284 -3.78 2.51 12.21
C HIS A 284 -4.84 3.44 12.79
N ASP A 285 -5.06 4.60 12.18
CA ASP A 285 -5.99 5.60 12.72
C ASP A 285 -7.49 5.21 12.56
N TYR A 286 -7.77 4.20 11.74
CA TYR A 286 -9.10 3.59 11.64
C TYR A 286 -9.22 2.33 12.52
N LYS A 287 -10.47 2.00 12.89
CA LYS A 287 -10.80 0.81 13.70
C LYS A 287 -10.30 -0.51 13.10
N PHE A 288 -10.09 -0.53 11.78
CA PHE A 288 -9.47 -1.64 11.06
C PHE A 288 -8.19 -1.14 10.42
N PRO A 289 -7.02 -1.59 10.89
CA PRO A 289 -5.75 -1.17 10.32
C PRO A 289 -5.63 -1.72 8.89
N ILE A 290 -5.08 -0.92 7.99
CA ILE A 290 -4.94 -1.25 6.57
C ILE A 290 -3.50 -1.10 6.11
N ARG A 291 -3.15 -1.79 5.02
CA ARG A 291 -1.86 -1.65 4.36
C ARG A 291 -2.01 -0.66 3.22
N ILE A 292 -1.34 0.48 3.29
CA ILE A 292 -1.34 1.49 2.22
C ILE A 292 0.06 2.01 1.87
N ASP A 293 1.06 1.64 2.67
CA ASP A 293 2.46 1.95 2.42
C ASP A 293 3.18 0.74 1.82
N TYR A 294 3.94 0.97 0.75
CA TYR A 294 4.57 -0.10 -0.03
C TYR A 294 6.02 0.18 -0.38
N LEU A 295 6.79 -0.90 -0.57
CA LEU A 295 8.07 -0.89 -1.25
C LEU A 295 8.06 -1.99 -2.32
N PHE A 296 8.27 -1.58 -3.57
CA PHE A 296 8.37 -2.41 -4.75
C PHE A 296 9.76 -2.29 -5.35
N SER A 297 10.27 -3.36 -5.96
CA SER A 297 11.59 -3.35 -6.59
C SER A 297 11.61 -4.07 -7.93
N SER A 298 12.48 -3.63 -8.84
CA SER A 298 12.73 -4.34 -10.10
C SER A 298 13.23 -5.77 -9.84
N PRO A 299 13.00 -6.73 -10.75
CA PRO A 299 13.39 -8.13 -10.55
C PRO A 299 14.86 -8.39 -10.19
N ALA A 300 15.76 -7.49 -10.61
CA ALA A 300 17.19 -7.55 -10.31
C ALA A 300 17.54 -7.19 -8.85
N ILE A 301 16.62 -6.55 -8.11
CA ILE A 301 16.78 -6.13 -6.72
C ILE A 301 15.79 -6.94 -5.87
N LYS A 302 16.30 -7.75 -4.95
CA LYS A 302 15.47 -8.65 -4.14
C LYS A 302 15.34 -8.16 -2.71
N ALA A 303 14.11 -8.06 -2.21
CA ALA A 303 13.90 -7.82 -0.79
C ALA A 303 14.39 -9.03 0.01
N THR A 304 15.12 -8.76 1.09
CA THR A 304 15.68 -9.77 1.99
C THR A 304 15.02 -9.73 3.36
N SER A 305 14.43 -8.60 3.74
CA SER A 305 13.62 -8.45 4.95
C SER A 305 12.50 -7.44 4.72
N TYR A 306 11.41 -7.55 5.48
CA TYR A 306 10.34 -6.57 5.50
C TYR A 306 9.73 -6.51 6.90
N THR A 307 9.67 -5.32 7.47
CA THR A 307 9.12 -5.06 8.81
C THR A 307 8.25 -3.80 8.77
N VAL A 308 7.16 -3.83 9.54
CA VAL A 308 6.38 -2.63 9.89
C VAL A 308 6.59 -2.39 11.37
N ASP A 309 7.22 -1.27 11.74
CA ASP A 309 7.45 -0.93 13.15
C ASP A 309 6.15 -0.37 13.75
N ARG A 310 5.56 -1.10 14.69
CA ARG A 310 4.30 -0.73 15.34
C ARG A 310 4.49 -0.09 16.71
N GLU A 311 5.74 0.03 17.17
CA GLU A 311 6.09 0.64 18.44
C GLU A 311 6.23 2.16 18.28
N LEU A 312 6.72 2.62 17.12
CA LEU A 312 6.78 4.05 16.81
C LEU A 312 5.39 4.62 16.48
N LYS A 313 4.79 5.37 17.43
CA LYS A 313 3.42 5.93 17.34
C LYS A 313 3.40 7.46 17.31
N ILE A 314 4.20 8.04 16.43
CA ILE A 314 4.29 9.51 16.26
C ILE A 314 3.54 10.02 15.02
N SER A 315 2.96 9.10 14.23
CA SER A 315 2.06 9.33 13.10
C SER A 315 0.91 8.31 13.15
N ASP A 316 -0.15 8.59 12.41
CA ASP A 316 -1.22 7.67 12.03
C ASP A 316 -0.78 6.53 11.09
N HIS A 317 0.43 6.65 10.53
CA HIS A 317 1.13 5.59 9.83
C HIS A 317 2.23 4.98 10.71
N PHE A 318 2.60 3.76 10.38
CA PHE A 318 3.77 3.04 10.88
C PHE A 318 4.84 3.02 9.78
N PRO A 319 6.13 3.21 10.11
CA PRO A 319 7.19 3.14 9.11
C PRO A 319 7.32 1.72 8.58
N VAL A 320 7.50 1.63 7.26
CA VAL A 320 7.79 0.37 6.55
C VAL A 320 9.28 0.32 6.26
N ILE A 321 9.93 -0.72 6.77
CA ILE A 321 11.36 -0.96 6.66
C ILE A 321 11.60 -2.19 5.79
N SER A 322 12.47 -2.10 4.79
CA SER A 322 12.89 -3.27 4.03
C SER A 322 14.37 -3.19 3.68
N SER A 323 15.07 -4.32 3.81
CA SER A 323 16.42 -4.49 3.27
C SER A 323 16.36 -5.18 1.91
N PHE A 324 17.21 -4.74 1.00
CA PHE A 324 17.32 -5.26 -0.35
C PHE A 324 18.73 -5.78 -0.62
N LYS A 325 18.82 -6.78 -1.49
CA LYS A 325 20.06 -7.21 -2.12
C LYS A 325 20.21 -6.51 -3.47
N VAL A 326 21.17 -5.61 -3.53
CA VAL A 326 21.66 -5.02 -4.78
C VAL A 326 22.98 -5.71 -5.14
N LYS A 327 23.05 -6.27 -6.35
CA LYS A 327 24.26 -6.90 -6.89
C LYS A 327 25.27 -5.89 -7.39
#